data_AF-T1BGK4-F1
#
_entry.id   AF-T1BGK4-F1
#
_cell.length_a   1.000
_cell.length_b   1.000
_cell.length_c   1.000
_cell.angle_alpha   90.00
_cell.angle_beta   90.00
_cell.angle_gamma   90.00
#
_symmetry.space_group_name_H-M   'P 1'
#
loop_
_entity.id
_entity.type
_entity.pdbx_description
1 polymer ?
#
loop_
_entity_poly.entity_id
_entity_poly.type
_entity_poly.pdbx_seq_one_letter_code
_entity_poly.pdbx_strand_id
1 'polypeptide(L)'
;MLAAARQQLAKLEAGSRPQEIAETRAAVASAEATLHNAQITYDRQRALAAAHLLPQQSADNAQQALKNARAGLDSAQQALSLAVQGPRREDIAAARAQVKADTAA
;
A
#
# COMPACT_ATOMS: atom_id res chain seq x y z
N MET A 1 -30.91 19.62 0.45
CA MET A 1 -30.34 18.44 1.13
C MET A 1 -30.16 17.26 0.16
N LEU A 2 -31.23 16.78 -0.50
CA LEU A 2 -31.17 15.66 -1.45
C LEU A 2 -30.04 15.69 -2.51
N ALA A 3 -29.80 16.85 -3.14
CA ALA A 3 -28.73 16.97 -4.14
C ALA A 3 -27.33 16.69 -3.55
N ALA A 4 -27.07 17.14 -2.32
CA ALA A 4 -25.82 16.90 -1.62
C ALA A 4 -25.67 15.42 -1.21
N ALA A 5 -26.75 14.79 -0.73
CA ALA A 5 -26.75 13.36 -0.40
C ALA A 5 -26.47 12.49 -1.64
N ARG A 6 -27.06 12.84 -2.80
CA ARG A 6 -26.80 12.14 -4.08
C ARG A 6 -25.35 12.29 -4.54
N GLN A 7 -24.77 13.49 -4.41
CA GLN A 7 -23.37 13.71 -4.76
C GLN A 7 -22.43 12.90 -3.87
N GLN A 8 -22.72 12.82 -2.57
CA GLN A 8 -21.91 12.04 -1.64
C GLN A 8 -21.96 10.54 -1.96
N LEU A 9 -23.15 10.00 -2.26
CA LEU A 9 -23.31 8.62 -2.71
C LEU A 9 -22.53 8.37 -4.01
N ALA A 10 -22.68 9.26 -5.01
CA ALA A 10 -21.98 9.13 -6.29
C ALA A 10 -20.45 9.13 -6.11
N LYS A 11 -19.92 9.93 -5.19
CA LYS A 11 -18.49 9.93 -4.84
C LYS A 11 -18.05 8.59 -4.24
N LEU A 12 -18.84 8.02 -3.33
CA LEU A 12 -18.53 6.73 -2.70
C LEU A 12 -18.64 5.57 -3.71
N GLU A 13 -19.60 5.63 -4.62
CA GLU A 13 -19.77 4.62 -5.69
C GLU A 13 -18.69 4.73 -6.77
N ALA A 14 -18.19 5.93 -7.05
CA ALA A 14 -17.04 6.13 -7.95
C ALA A 14 -15.75 5.51 -7.40
N GLY A 15 -15.66 5.34 -6.08
CA GLY A 15 -14.52 4.71 -5.43
C GLY A 15 -13.24 5.54 -5.46
N SER A 16 -12.11 4.86 -5.33
CA SER A 16 -10.78 5.50 -5.42
C SER A 16 -10.50 5.97 -6.85
N ARG A 17 -9.82 7.10 -6.95
CA ARG A 17 -9.50 7.69 -8.24
C ARG A 17 -8.45 6.84 -8.97
N PRO A 18 -8.50 6.72 -10.31
CA PRO A 18 -7.47 6.01 -11.06
C PRO A 18 -6.04 6.51 -10.78
N GLN A 19 -5.90 7.81 -10.51
CA GLN A 19 -4.63 8.43 -10.13
C GLN A 19 -4.11 7.94 -8.78
N GLU A 20 -4.98 7.72 -7.79
CA GLU A 20 -4.61 7.18 -6.46
C GLU A 20 -4.16 5.71 -6.56
N ILE A 21 -4.82 4.93 -7.42
CA ILE A 21 -4.43 3.55 -7.72
C ILE A 21 -3.08 3.51 -8.46
N ALA A 22 -2.87 4.43 -9.40
CA ALA A 22 -1.60 4.54 -10.12
C ALA A 22 -0.44 4.92 -9.19
N GLU A 23 -0.66 5.86 -8.27
CA GLU A 23 0.32 6.27 -7.26
C GLU A 23 0.71 5.10 -6.35
N THR A 24 -0.28 4.41 -5.77
CA THR A 24 -0.01 3.25 -4.88
C THR A 24 0.64 2.09 -5.63
N ARG A 25 0.31 1.87 -6.91
CA ARG A 25 1.01 0.90 -7.77
C ARG A 25 2.47 1.27 -8.00
N ALA A 26 2.77 2.55 -8.22
CA ALA A 26 4.14 3.03 -8.34
C ALA A 26 4.92 2.85 -7.03
N ALA A 27 4.27 3.06 -5.88
CA ALA A 27 4.85 2.80 -4.57
C ALA A 27 5.23 1.31 -4.38
N VAL A 28 4.35 0.38 -4.80
CA VAL A 28 4.68 -1.07 -4.81
C VAL A 28 5.90 -1.35 -5.67
N ALA A 29 5.94 -0.86 -6.91
CA ALA A 29 7.07 -1.08 -7.81
C ALA A 29 8.40 -0.54 -7.23
N SER A 30 8.37 0.63 -6.58
CA SER A 30 9.52 1.21 -5.89
C SER A 30 9.98 0.34 -4.71
N ALA A 31 9.05 -0.18 -3.92
CA ALA A 31 9.35 -1.06 -2.80
C ALA A 31 9.91 -2.43 -3.27
N GLU A 32 9.42 -2.97 -4.38
CA GLU A 32 9.96 -4.18 -5.02
C GLU A 32 11.41 -3.99 -5.44
N ALA A 33 11.73 -2.87 -6.10
CA ALA A 33 13.09 -2.53 -6.50
C ALA A 33 14.02 -2.38 -5.27
N THR A 34 13.51 -1.77 -4.20
CA THR A 34 14.24 -1.61 -2.93
C THR A 34 14.53 -2.96 -2.29
N LEU A 35 13.54 -3.85 -2.22
CA LEU A 35 13.68 -5.21 -1.71
C LEU A 35 14.72 -6.00 -2.51
N HIS A 36 14.64 -5.94 -3.84
CA HIS A 36 15.58 -6.63 -4.71
C HIS A 36 17.03 -6.17 -4.47
N ASN A 37 17.26 -4.86 -4.36
CA ASN A 37 18.59 -4.33 -4.06
C ASN A 37 19.08 -4.75 -2.66
N ALA A 38 18.21 -4.73 -1.66
CA ALA A 38 18.54 -5.17 -0.31
C ALA A 38 18.92 -6.67 -0.27
N GLN A 39 18.23 -7.50 -1.06
CA GLN A 39 18.54 -8.93 -1.20
C GLN A 39 19.94 -9.15 -1.77
N ILE A 40 20.25 -8.51 -2.91
CA ILE A 40 21.59 -8.59 -3.53
C ILE A 40 22.67 -8.13 -2.54
N THR A 41 22.41 -7.06 -1.81
CA THR A 41 23.35 -6.51 -0.83
C THR A 41 23.59 -7.47 0.32
N TYR A 42 22.53 -8.07 0.86
CA TYR A 42 22.62 -9.08 1.92
C TYR A 42 23.41 -10.31 1.46
N ASP A 43 23.09 -10.85 0.28
CA ASP A 43 23.77 -12.03 -0.25
C ASP A 43 25.28 -11.79 -0.42
N ARG A 44 25.65 -10.61 -0.95
CA ARG A 44 27.05 -10.21 -1.09
C ARG A 44 27.75 -10.06 0.26
N GLN A 45 27.16 -9.33 1.20
CA GLN A 45 27.79 -9.08 2.49
C GLN A 45 27.91 -10.35 3.33
N ARG A 46 26.91 -11.23 3.27
CA ARG A 46 26.97 -12.56 3.89
C ARG A 46 28.12 -13.39 3.35
N ALA A 47 28.32 -13.43 2.03
CA ALA A 47 29.40 -14.17 1.41
C ALA A 47 30.79 -13.62 1.81
N LEU A 48 30.96 -12.30 1.79
CA LEU A 48 32.22 -11.64 2.19
C LEU A 48 32.52 -11.82 3.69
N ALA A 49 31.51 -11.76 4.55
CA ALA A 49 31.68 -11.99 5.99
C ALA A 49 32.05 -13.45 6.29
N ALA A 50 31.45 -14.41 5.58
CA ALA A 50 31.81 -15.83 5.67
C ALA A 50 33.25 -16.10 5.19
N ALA A 51 33.74 -15.32 4.23
CA ALA A 51 35.14 -15.33 3.78
C ALA A 51 36.09 -14.52 4.69
N HIS A 52 35.61 -13.98 5.83
CA HIS A 52 36.35 -13.11 6.74
C HIS A 52 36.92 -11.82 6.09
N LEU A 53 36.35 -11.40 4.95
CA LEU A 53 36.71 -10.18 4.25
C LEU A 53 35.94 -8.95 4.75
N LEU A 54 34.86 -9.17 5.52
CA LEU A 54 34.09 -8.13 6.22
C LEU A 54 33.72 -8.59 7.63
N PRO A 55 33.49 -7.66 8.58
CA PRO A 55 32.94 -8.00 9.88
C PRO A 55 31.56 -8.65 9.77
N GLN A 56 31.24 -9.59 10.68
CA GLN A 56 29.90 -10.21 10.76
C GLN A 56 28.78 -9.17 10.90
N GLN A 57 29.05 -8.09 11.65
CA GLN A 57 28.13 -6.96 11.82
C GLN A 57 27.64 -6.37 10.48
N SER A 58 28.46 -6.40 9.42
CA SER A 58 28.04 -5.94 8.10
C SER A 58 26.90 -6.81 7.55
N ALA A 59 27.07 -8.14 7.57
CA ALA A 59 26.03 -9.07 7.13
C ALA A 59 24.76 -8.95 7.97
N ASP A 60 24.88 -8.75 9.29
CA ASP A 60 23.74 -8.54 10.19
C ASP A 60 22.98 -7.26 9.84
N ASN A 61 23.69 -6.15 9.60
CA ASN A 61 23.09 -4.88 9.18
C ASN A 61 22.36 -5.03 7.84
N ALA A 62 22.95 -5.73 6.86
CA ALA A 62 22.30 -5.98 5.58
C ALA A 62 21.08 -6.90 5.73
N GLN A 63 21.11 -7.86 6.65
CA GLN A 63 19.95 -8.70 6.95
C GLN A 63 18.79 -7.88 7.51
N GLN A 64 19.08 -6.93 8.41
CA GLN A 64 18.05 -6.02 8.94
C GLN A 64 17.50 -5.10 7.84
N ALA A 65 18.35 -4.57 6.97
CA ALA A 65 17.91 -3.77 5.83
C ALA A 65 16.99 -4.57 4.88
N LEU A 66 17.33 -5.84 4.61
CA LEU A 66 16.48 -6.74 3.82
C LEU A 66 15.12 -6.97 4.47
N LYS A 67 15.06 -7.24 5.79
CA LYS A 67 13.81 -7.40 6.53
C LYS A 67 12.95 -6.13 6.45
N ASN A 68 13.56 -4.97 6.63
CA ASN A 68 12.86 -3.69 6.54
C ASN A 68 12.31 -3.45 5.12
N ALA A 69 13.08 -3.75 4.08
CA ALA A 69 12.63 -3.62 2.70
C ALA A 69 11.46 -4.57 2.39
N ARG A 70 11.48 -5.79 2.93
CA ARG A 70 10.36 -6.74 2.80
C ARG A 70 9.10 -6.20 3.45
N ALA A 71 9.20 -5.72 4.69
CA ALA A 71 8.07 -5.12 5.39
C ALA A 71 7.54 -3.86 4.66
N GLY A 72 8.44 -3.08 4.06
CA GLY A 72 8.09 -1.93 3.23
C GLY A 72 7.27 -2.33 1.99
N LEU A 73 7.67 -3.40 1.30
CA LEU A 73 6.89 -3.96 0.18
C LEU A 73 5.52 -4.43 0.63
N ASP A 74 5.44 -5.20 1.72
CA ASP A 74 4.18 -5.72 2.23
C ASP A 74 3.23 -4.56 2.57
N SER A 75 3.72 -3.50 3.22
CA SER A 75 2.96 -2.28 3.51
C SER A 75 2.45 -1.59 2.25
N ALA A 76 3.29 -1.42 1.23
CA ALA A 76 2.89 -0.81 -0.04
C ALA A 76 1.81 -1.64 -0.77
N GLN A 77 1.91 -2.98 -0.71
CA GLN A 77 0.91 -3.87 -1.28
C GLN A 77 -0.43 -3.78 -0.56
N GLN A 78 -0.43 -3.66 0.77
CA GLN A 78 -1.65 -3.41 1.54
C GLN A 78 -2.28 -2.05 1.18
N ALA A 79 -1.47 -1.01 1.02
CA ALA A 79 -1.96 0.30 0.59
C ALA A 79 -2.60 0.25 -0.81
N LEU A 80 -1.98 -0.44 -1.77
CA LEU A 80 -2.58 -0.67 -3.09
C LEU A 80 -3.88 -1.47 -2.98
N SER A 81 -3.92 -2.50 -2.14
CA SER A 81 -5.14 -3.30 -1.92
C SER A 81 -6.28 -2.43 -1.39
N LEU A 82 -6.02 -1.56 -0.43
CA LEU A 82 -7.00 -0.61 0.10
C LEU A 82 -7.48 0.38 -0.96
N ALA A 83 -6.56 0.93 -1.76
CA ALA A 83 -6.91 1.85 -2.85
C ALA A 83 -7.75 1.16 -3.94
N VAL A 84 -7.49 -0.12 -4.23
CA VAL A 84 -8.30 -0.88 -5.21
C VAL A 84 -9.67 -1.26 -4.63
N GLN A 85 -9.75 -1.57 -3.34
CA GLN A 85 -11.01 -1.90 -2.67
C GLN A 85 -11.96 -0.68 -2.59
N GLY A 86 -11.40 0.52 -2.40
CA GLY A 86 -12.18 1.75 -2.31
C GLY A 86 -13.04 1.83 -1.03
N PRO A 87 -14.12 2.63 -1.04
CA PRO A 87 -14.98 2.87 0.12
C PRO A 87 -15.66 1.60 0.62
N ARG A 88 -15.90 1.52 1.94
CA ARG A 88 -16.53 0.34 2.53
C ARG A 88 -17.99 0.24 2.07
N ARG A 89 -18.48 -0.99 1.93
CA ARG A 89 -19.89 -1.26 1.60
C ARG A 89 -20.85 -0.62 2.60
N GLU A 90 -20.45 -0.55 3.86
CA GLU A 90 -21.19 0.07 4.95
C GLU A 90 -21.38 1.57 4.72
N ASP A 91 -20.33 2.27 4.27
CA ASP A 91 -20.38 3.70 3.96
C ASP A 91 -21.32 3.98 2.78
N ILE A 92 -21.26 3.13 1.73
CA ILE A 92 -22.16 3.21 0.58
C ILE A 92 -23.61 2.94 1.02
N ALA A 93 -23.84 1.94 1.87
CA ALA A 93 -25.17 1.61 2.38
C ALA A 93 -25.76 2.75 3.23
N ALA A 94 -24.96 3.35 4.10
CA ALA A 94 -25.35 4.52 4.89
C ALA A 94 -25.70 5.72 3.99
N ALA A 95 -24.87 6.00 2.98
CA ALA A 95 -25.14 7.08 2.02
C ALA A 95 -26.40 6.82 1.18
N ARG A 96 -26.67 5.57 0.78
CA ARG A 96 -27.93 5.18 0.11
C ARG A 96 -29.14 5.38 1.02
N ALA A 97 -29.03 5.02 2.29
CA ALA A 97 -30.10 5.22 3.26
C ALA A 97 -30.39 6.72 3.44
N GLN A 98 -29.36 7.56 3.50
CA GLN A 98 -29.52 9.01 3.58
C GLN A 98 -30.22 9.59 2.34
N VAL A 99 -29.83 9.16 1.13
CA VAL A 99 -30.52 9.57 -0.10
C VAL A 99 -32.00 9.17 -0.05
N LYS A 100 -32.31 7.95 0.40
CA LYS A 100 -33.71 7.49 0.55
C LYS A 100 -34.51 8.33 1.54
N ALA A 101 -33.93 8.65 2.70
CA ALA A 101 -34.56 9.51 3.70
C ALA A 101 -34.84 10.91 3.13
N ASP A 102 -33.85 11.51 2.47
CA ASP A 102 -33.96 12.84 1.85
C ASP A 102 -34.94 12.89 0.66
N THR A 103 -35.21 11.75 0.00
CA THR A 103 -36.25 11.68 -1.06
C THR A 103 -37.66 11.51 -0.51
N ALA A 104 -37.82 11.03 0.72
CA ALA A 104 -39.11 10.75 1.34
C ALA A 104 -39.64 11.91 2.19
N ALA A 105 -38.81 12.93 2.41
CA ALA A 105 -39.14 14.21 3.06
C ALA A 105 -39.55 15.26 2.03
#